data_AF-A0A7Z7HX57-F1
#
_entry.id   AF-A0A7Z7HX57-F1
#
_cell.length_a   1.000
_cell.length_b   1.000
_cell.length_c   1.000
_cell.angle_alpha   90.00
_cell.angle_beta   90.00
_cell.angle_gamma   90.00
#
_symmetry.space_group_name_H-M   'P 1'
#
loop_
_entity.id
_entity.type
_entity.pdbx_description
1 polymer ?
#
loop_
_entity_poly.entity_id
_entity_poly.type
_entity_poly.pdbx_seq_one_letter_code
_entity_poly.pdbx_strand_id
1 'polypeptide(L)'
;MTTVQSWTLAVSLVGAAAWLPHLVTLAIKVFRKPKLTMTPARTCEVGYTELGPIFNIKAALTAEHENILIHKVEFCLRHESGDTHLFRWHEITEVKGQMIVPGVQSQPIHQESEAIAIKILPTDFKDILFRNRLEHHTQGLKKFEYAFNREHRRLVNADQYDSAKFYASSYAQDMQAFLQSQMIWKKGRYEVAVTLQNRNKAVSDLPTLTFQLEDEDIVLLQANCSNMPKLLRNMCLTEQERDVQRAPIEWHWINKDVSAVAA
;
A
#
# COMPACT_ATOMS: atom_id res chain seq x y z
N MET A 1 -51.19 4.40 52.34
CA MET A 1 -51.15 4.12 50.89
C MET A 1 -52.16 3.04 50.60
N THR A 2 -53.13 3.30 49.73
CA THR A 2 -54.08 2.28 49.29
C THR A 2 -53.36 1.27 48.41
N THR A 3 -53.76 0.00 48.45
CA THR A 3 -53.18 -1.09 47.64
C THR A 3 -53.06 -0.72 46.16
N VAL A 4 -54.03 0.03 45.63
CA VAL A 4 -54.03 0.55 44.25
C VAL A 4 -52.83 1.46 43.94
N GLN A 5 -52.47 2.40 44.83
CA GLN A 5 -51.30 3.26 44.65
C GLN A 5 -49.99 2.48 44.65
N SER A 6 -49.88 1.45 45.49
CA SER A 6 -48.70 0.58 45.54
C SER A 6 -48.53 -0.21 44.24
N TRP A 7 -49.63 -0.68 43.65
CA TRP A 7 -49.62 -1.36 42.35
C TRP A 7 -49.25 -0.42 41.20
N THR A 8 -49.76 0.82 41.18
CA THR A 8 -49.39 1.81 40.16
C THR A 8 -47.89 2.14 40.21
N LEU A 9 -47.31 2.27 41.41
CA LEU A 9 -45.87 2.47 41.60
C LEU A 9 -45.04 1.27 41.12
N ALA A 10 -45.47 0.04 41.44
CA ALA A 10 -44.78 -1.16 40.99
C ALA A 10 -44.80 -1.30 39.45
N VAL A 11 -45.95 -1.07 38.82
CA VAL A 11 -46.09 -1.16 37.36
C VAL A 11 -45.27 -0.08 36.65
N SER A 12 -45.22 1.13 37.19
CA SER A 12 -44.39 2.20 36.62
C SER A 12 -42.88 1.96 36.78
N LEU A 13 -42.44 1.39 37.92
CA LEU A 13 -41.04 0.97 38.10
C LEU A 13 -40.64 -0.16 37.14
N VAL A 14 -41.49 -1.17 36.96
CA VAL A 14 -41.24 -2.26 36.01
C VAL A 14 -41.26 -1.76 34.56
N GLY A 15 -42.19 -0.86 34.22
CA GLY A 15 -42.25 -0.22 32.92
C GLY A 15 -41.00 0.61 32.60
N ALA A 16 -40.51 1.40 33.57
CA ALA A 16 -39.27 2.16 33.42
C ALA A 16 -38.04 1.24 33.33
N ALA A 17 -37.99 0.16 34.12
CA ALA A 17 -36.91 -0.83 34.07
C ALA A 17 -36.88 -1.62 32.76
N ALA A 18 -38.02 -1.81 32.08
CA ALA A 18 -38.08 -2.47 30.77
C ALA A 18 -37.29 -1.71 29.68
N TRP A 19 -37.11 -0.39 29.83
CA TRP A 19 -36.33 0.44 28.92
C TRP A 19 -34.83 0.47 29.24
N LEU A 20 -34.42 0.07 30.44
CA LEU A 20 -33.02 0.13 30.88
C LEU A 20 -32.08 -0.61 29.93
N PRO A 21 -32.37 -1.86 29.48
CA PRO A 21 -31.50 -2.58 28.56
C PRO A 21 -31.28 -1.84 27.23
N HIS A 22 -32.32 -1.18 26.71
CA HIS A 22 -32.24 -0.41 25.47
C HIS A 22 -31.41 0.86 25.65
N LEU A 23 -31.61 1.60 26.75
CA LEU A 23 -30.83 2.81 27.06
C LEU A 23 -29.35 2.48 27.32
N VAL A 24 -29.06 1.39 28.03
CA VAL A 24 -27.70 0.90 28.25
C VAL A 24 -27.04 0.51 26.94
N THR A 25 -27.76 -0.21 26.05
CA THR A 25 -27.23 -0.57 24.72
C THR A 25 -26.96 0.67 23.88
N LEU A 26 -27.83 1.66 23.92
CA LEU A 26 -27.65 2.93 23.21
C LEU A 26 -26.43 3.69 23.75
N ALA A 27 -26.30 3.79 25.07
CA ALA A 27 -25.16 4.43 25.71
C ALA A 27 -23.86 3.72 25.32
N ILE A 28 -23.81 2.39 25.39
CA ILE A 28 -22.64 1.61 24.96
C ILE A 28 -22.31 1.90 23.50
N LYS A 29 -23.29 1.89 22.58
CA LYS A 29 -23.04 2.20 21.16
C LYS A 29 -22.51 3.62 20.95
N VAL A 30 -23.04 4.60 21.67
CA VAL A 30 -22.64 6.01 21.55
C VAL A 30 -21.22 6.24 22.07
N PHE A 31 -20.84 5.56 23.16
CA PHE A 31 -19.54 5.77 23.80
C PHE A 31 -18.43 4.83 23.31
N ARG A 32 -18.78 3.70 22.70
CA ARG A 32 -17.82 2.70 22.23
C ARG A 32 -17.23 3.13 20.88
N LYS A 33 -15.99 3.62 20.90
CA LYS A 33 -15.27 4.02 19.69
C LYS A 33 -14.87 2.80 18.86
N PRO A 34 -15.00 2.81 17.53
CA PRO A 34 -14.48 1.74 16.69
C PRO A 34 -12.97 1.57 16.91
N LYS A 35 -12.48 0.33 16.93
CA LYS A 35 -11.04 0.02 17.02
C LYS A 35 -10.58 -0.64 15.73
N LEU A 36 -9.46 -0.17 15.19
CA LEU A 36 -8.78 -0.75 14.04
C LEU A 36 -7.43 -1.29 14.51
N THR A 37 -7.13 -2.55 14.21
CA THR A 37 -5.84 -3.17 14.54
C THR A 37 -5.17 -3.64 13.27
N MET A 38 -3.85 -3.42 13.16
CA MET A 38 -3.03 -3.93 12.08
C MET A 38 -1.98 -4.91 12.62
N THR A 39 -1.97 -6.14 12.11
CA THR A 39 -0.96 -7.14 12.44
C THR A 39 -0.09 -7.42 11.22
N PRO A 40 1.18 -6.99 11.20
CA PRO A 40 2.04 -7.11 10.04
C PRO A 40 2.57 -8.55 9.91
N ALA A 41 2.90 -8.94 8.68
CA ALA A 41 3.65 -10.15 8.41
C ALA A 41 5.09 -10.00 8.93
N ARG A 42 5.77 -11.14 9.06
CA ARG A 42 7.17 -11.19 9.53
C ARG A 42 8.17 -10.71 8.49
N THR A 43 7.76 -10.52 7.25
CA THR A 43 8.63 -10.09 6.18
C THR A 43 8.03 -8.91 5.41
N CYS A 44 8.90 -8.05 4.90
CA CYS A 44 8.58 -7.03 3.91
C CYS A 44 9.42 -7.25 2.66
N GLU A 45 8.92 -6.75 1.53
CA GLU A 45 9.64 -6.73 0.28
C GLU A 45 10.09 -5.29 -0.03
N VAL A 46 11.38 -5.15 -0.32
CA VAL A 46 12.03 -3.90 -0.67
C VAL A 46 12.54 -4.02 -2.10
N GLY A 47 12.29 -2.99 -2.91
CA GLY A 47 12.66 -2.98 -4.31
C GLY A 47 12.95 -1.59 -4.83
N TYR A 48 13.47 -1.55 -6.05
CA TYR A 48 13.65 -0.33 -6.80
C TYR A 48 13.45 -0.63 -8.28
N THR A 49 12.41 -0.04 -8.89
CA THR A 49 12.01 -0.27 -10.28
C THR A 49 11.70 1.07 -10.98
N GLU A 50 11.09 1.04 -12.16
CA GLU A 50 10.59 2.22 -12.86
C GLU A 50 9.58 3.03 -12.04
N LEU A 51 8.88 2.35 -11.13
CA LEU A 51 7.93 2.93 -10.20
C LEU A 51 8.63 3.59 -8.99
N GLY A 52 9.96 3.59 -8.98
CA GLY A 52 10.80 4.16 -7.94
C GLY A 52 11.11 3.15 -6.84
N PRO A 53 11.50 3.64 -5.66
CA PRO A 53 11.63 2.82 -4.47
C PRO A 53 10.30 2.20 -4.08
N ILE A 54 10.33 0.92 -3.72
CA ILE A 54 9.16 0.12 -3.36
C ILE A 54 9.35 -0.47 -1.98
N PHE A 55 8.31 -0.37 -1.16
CA PHE A 55 8.19 -1.02 0.13
C PHE A 55 6.85 -1.72 0.17
N ASN A 56 6.85 -3.04 0.10
CA ASN A 56 5.63 -3.84 0.15
C ASN A 56 5.58 -4.61 1.46
N ILE A 57 4.42 -4.62 2.10
CA ILE A 57 4.23 -5.38 3.32
C ILE A 57 2.84 -5.99 3.37
N LYS A 58 2.80 -7.25 3.79
CA LYS A 58 1.56 -7.95 4.07
C LYS A 58 1.12 -7.67 5.49
N ALA A 59 -0.14 -7.38 5.72
CA ALA A 59 -0.70 -7.25 7.06
C ALA A 59 -2.15 -7.71 7.11
N ALA A 60 -2.53 -8.22 8.26
CA ALA A 60 -3.92 -8.47 8.61
C ALA A 60 -4.54 -7.21 9.23
N LEU A 61 -5.74 -6.86 8.77
CA LEU A 61 -6.55 -5.80 9.35
C LEU A 61 -7.80 -6.38 9.98
N THR A 62 -8.09 -5.93 11.20
CA THR A 62 -9.32 -6.27 11.92
C THR A 62 -9.98 -5.00 12.44
N ALA A 63 -11.31 -4.98 12.40
CA ALA A 63 -12.11 -3.94 13.02
C ALA A 63 -12.84 -4.50 14.22
N GLU A 64 -13.03 -3.70 15.25
CA GLU A 64 -13.91 -4.02 16.36
C GLU A 64 -15.03 -2.99 16.46
N HIS A 65 -16.19 -3.48 16.93
CA HIS A 65 -17.37 -2.70 17.31
C HIS A 65 -18.20 -2.16 16.14
N GLU A 66 -17.57 -1.54 15.14
CA GLU A 66 -18.25 -1.01 13.95
C GLU A 66 -17.43 -1.20 12.67
N ASN A 67 -18.10 -1.03 11.52
CA ASN A 67 -17.45 -1.07 10.22
C ASN A 67 -16.50 0.12 10.08
N ILE A 68 -15.30 -0.13 9.57
CA ILE A 68 -14.29 0.90 9.34
C ILE A 68 -14.00 1.00 7.85
N LEU A 69 -14.07 2.22 7.32
CA LEU A 69 -13.68 2.54 5.95
C LEU A 69 -12.34 3.27 5.99
N ILE A 70 -11.28 2.59 5.54
CA ILE A 70 -9.95 3.15 5.33
C ILE A 70 -9.89 3.67 3.91
N HIS A 71 -9.44 4.92 3.73
CA HIS A 71 -9.28 5.52 2.40
C HIS A 71 -7.86 6.01 2.13
N LYS A 72 -6.96 5.87 3.11
CA LYS A 72 -5.55 6.19 2.95
C LYS A 72 -4.72 5.36 3.92
N VAL A 73 -3.65 4.77 3.42
CA VAL A 73 -2.60 4.11 4.20
C VAL A 73 -1.29 4.77 3.83
N GLU A 74 -0.52 5.20 4.83
CA GLU A 74 0.81 5.74 4.62
C GLU A 74 1.84 5.03 5.51
N PHE A 75 3.02 4.83 4.95
CA PHE A 75 4.17 4.23 5.60
C PHE A 75 5.29 5.29 5.58
N CYS A 76 5.57 5.86 6.75
CA CYS A 76 6.65 6.82 6.92
C CYS A 76 7.91 6.05 7.30
N LEU A 77 8.82 5.88 6.34
CA LEU A 77 10.10 5.21 6.53
C LEU A 77 11.13 6.22 7.02
N ARG A 78 11.82 5.91 8.11
CA ARG A 78 12.94 6.68 8.64
C ARG A 78 14.19 5.81 8.72
N HIS A 79 15.25 6.24 8.05
CA HIS A 79 16.56 5.61 8.14
C HIS A 79 17.30 6.10 9.39
N GLU A 80 18.24 5.30 9.90
CA GLU A 80 19.08 5.66 11.06
C GLU A 80 19.92 6.93 10.85
N SER A 81 20.20 7.33 9.60
CA SER A 81 20.82 8.63 9.27
C SER A 81 19.90 9.83 9.52
N GLY A 82 18.60 9.61 9.73
CA GLY A 82 17.58 10.65 9.84
C GLY A 82 16.79 10.91 8.55
N ASP A 83 17.18 10.31 7.42
CA ASP A 83 16.44 10.44 6.16
C ASP A 83 15.03 9.85 6.29
N THR A 84 14.03 10.59 5.79
CA THR A 84 12.62 10.22 5.95
C THR A 84 11.91 10.21 4.61
N HIS A 85 11.15 9.16 4.34
CA HIS A 85 10.48 8.93 3.06
C HIS A 85 9.04 8.46 3.28
N LEU A 86 8.10 9.12 2.62
CA LEU A 86 6.68 8.82 2.72
C LEU A 86 6.23 7.94 1.55
N PHE A 87 5.82 6.72 1.90
CA PHE A 87 5.24 5.76 0.99
C PHE A 87 3.73 5.74 1.17
N ARG A 88 3.00 5.66 0.05
CA ARG A 88 1.55 5.53 0.05
C ARG A 88 1.15 4.25 -0.64
N TRP A 89 0.06 3.65 -0.15
CA TRP A 89 -0.56 2.54 -0.84
C TRP A 89 -0.93 2.95 -2.27
N HIS A 90 -0.83 2.00 -3.20
CA HIS A 90 -1.23 2.24 -4.58
C HIS A 90 -2.05 1.09 -5.12
N GLU A 91 -1.62 -0.14 -4.80
CA GLU A 91 -2.35 -1.36 -5.08
C GLU A 91 -2.46 -2.19 -3.80
N ILE A 92 -3.49 -3.02 -3.76
CA ILE A 92 -3.65 -4.03 -2.73
C ILE A 92 -3.86 -5.39 -3.37
N THR A 93 -3.32 -6.43 -2.74
CA THR A 93 -3.64 -7.81 -3.07
C THR A 93 -4.33 -8.44 -1.86
N GLU A 94 -5.61 -8.76 -2.00
CA GLU A 94 -6.39 -9.46 -0.97
C GLU A 94 -6.40 -10.98 -1.24
N VAL A 95 -6.30 -11.80 -0.19
CA VAL A 95 -6.56 -13.24 -0.28
C VAL A 95 -8.05 -13.49 -0.10
N LYS A 96 -8.76 -13.94 -1.15
CA LYS A 96 -10.23 -14.10 -1.13
C LYS A 96 -10.73 -15.52 -0.89
N GLY A 97 -9.84 -16.51 -0.85
CA GLY A 97 -10.22 -17.90 -0.59
C GLY A 97 -9.15 -18.86 -1.04
N GLN A 98 -9.54 -20.13 -1.17
CA GLN A 98 -8.68 -21.19 -1.66
C GLN A 98 -9.35 -21.91 -2.83
N MET A 99 -8.59 -22.13 -3.90
CA MET A 99 -8.97 -23.02 -4.98
C MET A 99 -8.67 -24.45 -4.53
N ILE A 100 -9.70 -25.30 -4.51
CA ILE A 100 -9.55 -26.72 -4.27
C ILE A 100 -9.72 -27.42 -5.61
N VAL A 101 -8.61 -27.89 -6.18
CA VAL A 101 -8.63 -28.75 -7.38
C VAL A 101 -8.43 -30.19 -6.92
N PRO A 102 -9.30 -31.14 -7.30
CA PRO A 102 -9.14 -32.55 -6.91
C PRO A 102 -7.75 -33.09 -7.32
N GLY A 103 -6.98 -33.60 -6.35
CA GLY A 103 -5.65 -34.15 -6.58
C GLY A 103 -4.49 -33.14 -6.54
N VAL A 104 -4.75 -31.84 -6.37
CA VAL A 104 -3.71 -30.80 -6.20
C VAL A 104 -3.87 -30.14 -4.83
N GLN A 105 -2.76 -29.76 -4.21
CA GLN A 105 -2.76 -29.02 -2.96
C GLN A 105 -3.49 -27.67 -3.15
N SER A 106 -4.35 -27.32 -2.20
CA SER A 106 -5.19 -26.13 -2.32
C SER A 106 -4.35 -24.85 -2.41
N GLN A 107 -4.66 -23.97 -3.36
CA GLN A 107 -3.92 -22.73 -3.60
C GLN A 107 -4.77 -21.50 -3.29
N PRO A 108 -4.23 -20.46 -2.64
CA PRO A 108 -4.96 -19.24 -2.35
C PRO A 108 -5.32 -18.47 -3.63
N ILE A 109 -6.53 -17.91 -3.68
CA ILE A 109 -6.98 -17.01 -4.75
C ILE A 109 -6.68 -15.57 -4.31
N HIS A 110 -5.89 -14.88 -5.11
CA HIS A 110 -5.52 -13.48 -4.91
C HIS A 110 -6.37 -12.57 -5.79
N GLN A 111 -6.88 -11.48 -5.21
CA GLN A 111 -7.48 -10.40 -5.98
C GLN A 111 -6.62 -9.15 -5.86
N GLU A 112 -6.11 -8.67 -7.00
CA GLU A 112 -5.40 -7.40 -7.10
C GLU A 112 -6.37 -6.28 -7.46
N SER A 113 -6.22 -5.12 -6.82
CA SER A 113 -7.01 -3.92 -7.11
C SER A 113 -6.25 -2.64 -6.79
N GLU A 114 -6.64 -1.54 -7.43
CA GLU A 114 -6.17 -0.20 -7.08
C GLU A 114 -6.65 0.18 -5.68
N ALA A 115 -5.75 0.78 -4.89
CA ALA A 115 -5.99 1.13 -3.50
C ALA A 115 -6.79 2.44 -3.38
N ILE A 116 -8.11 2.33 -3.51
CA ILE A 116 -9.04 3.46 -3.36
C ILE A 116 -9.54 3.55 -1.92
N ALA A 117 -10.16 2.48 -1.44
CA ALA A 117 -10.65 2.36 -0.08
C ALA A 117 -10.86 0.89 0.30
N ILE A 118 -10.74 0.59 1.59
CA ILE A 118 -10.96 -0.74 2.16
C ILE A 118 -12.00 -0.62 3.26
N LYS A 119 -13.08 -1.37 3.11
CA LYS A 119 -14.09 -1.53 4.16
C LYS A 119 -13.78 -2.80 4.95
N ILE A 120 -13.67 -2.68 6.27
CA ILE A 120 -13.46 -3.78 7.20
C ILE A 120 -14.70 -3.88 8.09
N LEU A 121 -15.36 -5.03 8.10
CA LEU A 121 -16.46 -5.31 9.02
C LEU A 121 -15.90 -5.85 10.36
N PRO A 122 -16.62 -5.69 11.49
CA PRO A 122 -16.19 -6.25 12.77
C PRO A 122 -15.99 -7.78 12.80
N THR A 123 -16.60 -8.48 11.84
CA THR A 123 -16.50 -9.93 11.66
C THR A 123 -15.39 -10.32 10.69
N ASP A 124 -14.77 -9.36 10.02
CA ASP A 124 -13.80 -9.62 8.97
C ASP A 124 -12.39 -9.73 9.53
N PHE A 125 -11.63 -10.65 8.92
CA PHE A 125 -10.19 -10.68 8.97
C PHE A 125 -9.70 -10.49 7.53
N LYS A 126 -9.14 -9.32 7.22
CA LYS A 126 -8.64 -9.01 5.87
C LYS A 126 -7.13 -9.17 5.83
N ASP A 127 -6.68 -10.14 5.05
CA ASP A 127 -5.26 -10.37 4.77
C ASP A 127 -4.85 -9.65 3.48
N ILE A 128 -4.03 -8.62 3.61
CA ILE A 128 -3.77 -7.64 2.53
C ILE A 128 -2.27 -7.46 2.34
N LEU A 129 -1.79 -7.65 1.10
CA LEU A 129 -0.49 -7.14 0.69
C LEU A 129 -0.64 -5.70 0.23
N PHE A 130 -0.02 -4.77 0.95
CA PHE A 130 0.08 -3.37 0.53
C PHE A 130 1.24 -3.22 -0.44
N ARG A 131 0.94 -2.78 -1.66
CA ARG A 131 1.96 -2.35 -2.62
C ARG A 131 2.10 -0.84 -2.54
N ASN A 132 3.23 -0.39 -2.01
CA ASN A 132 3.43 1.02 -1.70
C ASN A 132 4.46 1.65 -2.62
N ARG A 133 4.19 2.90 -3.00
CA ARG A 133 5.07 3.70 -3.84
C ARG A 133 5.47 4.98 -3.12
N LEU A 134 6.68 5.43 -3.43
CA LEU A 134 7.19 6.69 -2.91
C LEU A 134 6.40 7.87 -3.49
N GLU A 135 5.86 8.73 -2.62
CA GLU A 135 4.92 9.78 -3.04
C GLU A 135 5.54 10.77 -4.02
N HIS A 136 6.72 11.30 -3.70
CA HIS A 136 7.36 12.31 -4.53
C HIS A 136 7.84 11.75 -5.87
N HIS A 137 8.30 10.49 -5.90
CA HIS A 137 8.62 9.79 -7.16
C HIS A 137 7.41 9.75 -8.08
N THR A 138 6.26 9.32 -7.55
CA THR A 138 5.02 9.20 -8.32
C THR A 138 4.58 10.55 -8.93
N GLN A 139 4.73 11.64 -8.18
CA GLN A 139 4.41 12.98 -8.66
C GLN A 139 5.42 13.46 -9.71
N GLY A 140 6.71 13.25 -9.49
CA GLY A 140 7.79 13.61 -10.40
C GLY A 140 7.71 12.84 -11.72
N LEU A 141 7.53 11.52 -11.66
CA LEU A 141 7.48 10.63 -12.82
C LEU A 141 6.40 11.08 -13.82
N LYS A 142 5.20 11.42 -13.34
CA LYS A 142 4.09 11.90 -14.18
C LYS A 142 4.46 13.09 -15.07
N LYS A 143 5.30 14.00 -14.56
CA LYS A 143 5.77 15.16 -15.33
C LYS A 143 6.64 14.73 -16.51
N PHE A 144 7.58 13.82 -16.28
CA PHE A 144 8.47 13.32 -17.32
C PHE A 144 7.73 12.43 -18.31
N GLU A 145 6.87 11.53 -17.84
CA GLU A 145 6.02 10.69 -18.68
C GLU A 145 5.11 11.52 -19.59
N TYR A 146 4.52 12.60 -19.07
CA TYR A 146 3.68 13.47 -19.89
C TYR A 146 4.47 14.11 -21.03
N ALA A 147 5.67 14.66 -20.75
CA ALA A 147 6.51 15.28 -21.75
C ALA A 147 7.00 14.26 -22.79
N PHE A 148 7.49 13.11 -22.33
CA PHE A 148 7.94 11.99 -23.15
C PHE A 148 6.82 11.51 -24.09
N ASN A 149 5.65 11.18 -23.55
CA ASN A 149 4.53 10.67 -24.33
C ASN A 149 3.96 11.70 -25.30
N ARG A 150 3.95 12.98 -24.92
CA ARG A 150 3.48 14.06 -25.80
C ARG A 150 4.38 14.19 -27.02
N GLU A 151 5.70 14.19 -26.83
CA GLU A 151 6.63 14.32 -27.95
C GLU A 151 6.64 13.06 -28.83
N HIS A 152 6.62 11.87 -28.22
CA HIS A 152 6.47 10.62 -28.95
C HIS A 152 5.26 10.65 -29.89
N ARG A 153 4.08 11.02 -29.37
CA ARG A 153 2.86 11.14 -30.18
C ARG A 153 3.00 12.19 -31.29
N ARG A 154 3.65 13.32 -31.01
CA ARG A 154 3.87 14.37 -32.01
C ARG A 154 4.71 13.84 -33.19
N LEU A 155 5.80 13.14 -32.90
CA LEU A 155 6.70 12.57 -33.91
C LEU A 155 6.03 11.45 -34.71
N VAL A 156 5.30 10.56 -34.04
CA VAL A 156 4.54 9.48 -34.71
C VAL A 156 3.47 10.06 -35.64
N ASN A 157 2.68 11.04 -35.17
CA ASN A 157 1.64 11.65 -35.99
C ASN A 157 2.18 12.44 -37.18
N ALA A 158 3.43 12.90 -37.10
CA ALA A 158 4.12 13.60 -38.18
C ALA A 158 4.90 12.67 -39.12
N ASP A 159 4.88 11.35 -38.88
CA ASP A 159 5.69 10.35 -39.58
C ASP A 159 7.21 10.65 -39.52
N GLN A 160 7.66 11.19 -38.39
CA GLN A 160 9.05 11.60 -38.13
C GLN A 160 9.69 10.80 -36.99
N TYR A 161 9.02 9.74 -36.54
CA TYR A 161 9.50 8.96 -35.41
C TYR A 161 10.69 8.08 -35.76
N ASP A 162 11.76 8.21 -34.99
CA ASP A 162 12.97 7.42 -35.07
C ASP A 162 13.34 7.02 -33.64
N SER A 163 13.31 5.72 -33.35
CA SER A 163 13.48 5.15 -32.01
C SER A 163 14.83 5.54 -31.39
N ALA A 164 15.90 5.50 -32.17
CA ALA A 164 17.26 5.80 -31.74
C ALA A 164 17.44 7.30 -31.45
N LYS A 165 16.96 8.17 -32.35
CA LYS A 165 16.98 9.62 -32.13
C LYS A 165 16.12 10.04 -30.95
N PHE A 166 14.96 9.40 -30.78
CA PHE A 166 14.08 9.70 -29.66
C PHE A 166 14.68 9.27 -28.32
N TYR A 167 15.32 8.10 -28.24
CA TYR A 167 16.06 7.68 -27.05
C TYR A 167 17.24 8.62 -26.73
N ALA A 168 17.90 9.19 -27.73
CA ALA A 168 18.95 10.19 -27.56
C ALA A 168 18.42 11.60 -27.23
N SER A 169 17.11 11.84 -27.31
CA SER A 169 16.51 13.16 -27.07
C SER A 169 16.56 13.56 -25.59
N SER A 170 16.45 14.86 -25.31
CA SER A 170 16.39 15.37 -23.94
C SER A 170 15.23 14.76 -23.14
N TYR A 171 14.09 14.45 -23.78
CA TYR A 171 12.94 13.84 -23.08
C TYR A 171 13.26 12.49 -22.46
N ALA A 172 13.97 11.63 -23.20
CA ALA A 172 14.37 10.32 -22.72
C ALA A 172 15.52 10.42 -21.70
N GLN A 173 16.51 11.29 -21.97
CA GLN A 173 17.66 11.48 -21.08
C GLN A 173 17.26 12.12 -19.74
N ASP A 174 16.36 13.10 -19.75
CA ASP A 174 15.83 13.73 -18.54
C ASP A 174 15.04 12.73 -17.70
N MET A 175 14.21 11.89 -18.33
CA MET A 175 13.49 10.82 -17.65
C MET A 175 14.44 9.78 -17.06
N GLN A 176 15.50 9.40 -17.79
CA GLN A 176 16.53 8.49 -17.30
C GLN A 176 17.26 9.04 -16.07
N ALA A 177 17.72 10.29 -16.17
CA ALA A 177 18.42 10.97 -15.09
C ALA A 177 17.51 11.12 -13.86
N PHE A 178 16.24 11.47 -14.07
CA PHE A 178 15.24 11.48 -13.02
C PHE A 178 15.16 10.11 -12.35
N LEU A 179 14.84 9.04 -13.08
CA LEU A 179 14.68 7.71 -12.52
C LEU A 179 15.89 7.34 -11.66
N GLN A 180 17.10 7.38 -12.23
CA GLN A 180 18.36 7.02 -11.56
C GLN A 180 18.66 7.83 -10.28
N SER A 181 18.17 9.07 -10.19
CA SER A 181 18.34 9.92 -9.00
C SER A 181 17.44 9.53 -7.81
N GLN A 182 16.41 8.70 -8.03
CA GLN A 182 15.39 8.40 -7.02
C GLN A 182 15.74 7.21 -6.11
N MET A 183 16.96 6.68 -6.20
CA MET A 183 17.41 5.58 -5.34
C MET A 183 17.63 6.11 -3.91
N ILE A 184 16.77 5.69 -2.97
CA ILE A 184 16.81 6.14 -1.57
C ILE A 184 17.41 5.10 -0.61
N TRP A 185 17.55 3.85 -1.06
CA TRP A 185 17.96 2.76 -0.17
C TRP A 185 19.42 2.87 0.20
N LYS A 186 19.70 2.72 1.49
CA LYS A 186 21.02 2.80 2.12
C LYS A 186 21.14 1.64 3.09
N LYS A 187 22.37 1.21 3.33
CA LYS A 187 22.65 0.25 4.40
C LYS A 187 22.29 0.89 5.73
N GLY A 188 21.67 0.10 6.61
CA GLY A 188 21.34 0.50 7.97
C GLY A 188 19.92 0.10 8.36
N ARG A 189 19.54 0.52 9.56
CA ARG A 189 18.22 0.27 10.12
C ARG A 189 17.19 1.25 9.59
N TYR A 190 16.01 0.73 9.30
CA TYR A 190 14.81 1.47 8.95
C TYR A 190 13.74 1.26 10.01
N GLU A 191 13.06 2.34 10.37
CA GLU A 191 11.85 2.36 11.18
C GLU A 191 10.67 2.80 10.30
N VAL A 192 9.52 2.15 10.44
CA VAL A 192 8.32 2.44 9.65
C VAL A 192 7.17 2.75 10.58
N ALA A 193 6.75 4.00 10.57
CA ALA A 193 5.52 4.43 11.23
C ALA A 193 4.34 4.32 10.25
N VAL A 194 3.31 3.58 10.65
CA VAL A 194 2.12 3.36 9.82
C VAL A 194 1.01 4.30 10.25
N THR A 195 0.38 4.97 9.29
CA THR A 195 -0.78 5.82 9.54
C THR A 195 -1.94 5.43 8.65
N LEU A 196 -3.13 5.36 9.24
CA LEU A 196 -4.37 5.01 8.57
C LEU A 196 -5.37 6.14 8.71
N GLN A 197 -5.88 6.65 7.59
CA GLN A 197 -6.99 7.60 7.61
C GLN A 197 -8.30 6.86 7.39
N ASN A 198 -9.22 7.05 8.34
CA ASN A 198 -10.53 6.43 8.34
C ASN A 198 -11.63 7.48 8.57
N ARG A 199 -12.82 7.23 8.01
CA ARG A 199 -13.95 8.17 8.09
C ARG A 199 -14.56 8.27 9.50
N ASN A 200 -14.46 7.23 10.29
CA ASN A 200 -15.24 7.08 11.53
C ASN A 200 -14.45 7.48 12.80
N LYS A 201 -13.27 8.10 12.65
CA LYS A 201 -12.36 8.46 13.77
C LYS A 201 -12.08 7.28 14.71
N ALA A 202 -11.88 6.10 14.15
CA ALA A 202 -11.56 4.89 14.89
C ALA A 202 -10.24 5.06 15.65
N VAL A 203 -10.18 4.50 16.85
CA VAL A 203 -8.91 4.34 17.57
C VAL A 203 -8.11 3.29 16.80
N SER A 204 -6.87 3.63 16.42
CA SER A 204 -6.03 2.77 15.60
C SER A 204 -4.86 2.26 16.44
N ASP A 205 -4.74 0.93 16.51
CA ASP A 205 -3.67 0.18 17.15
C ASP A 205 -2.74 -0.30 16.04
N LEU A 206 -1.74 0.54 15.74
CA LEU A 206 -0.85 0.38 14.60
C LEU A 206 0.58 0.15 15.09
N PRO A 207 1.25 -0.90 14.63
CA PRO A 207 2.62 -1.20 15.03
C PRO A 207 3.59 -0.19 14.42
N THR A 208 4.72 0.00 15.11
CA THR A 208 5.93 0.53 14.50
C THR A 208 6.76 -0.65 14.01
N LEU A 209 7.16 -0.62 12.75
CA LEU A 209 7.91 -1.70 12.12
C LEU A 209 9.39 -1.34 12.04
N THR A 210 10.25 -2.35 12.08
CA THR A 210 11.68 -2.15 11.88
C THR A 210 12.25 -3.27 11.01
N PHE A 211 13.16 -2.90 10.12
CA PHE A 211 13.93 -3.83 9.30
C PHE A 211 15.33 -3.25 9.03
N GLN A 212 16.24 -4.07 8.50
CA GLN A 212 17.62 -3.67 8.23
C GLN A 212 18.04 -4.08 6.82
N LEU A 213 18.76 -3.19 6.14
CA LEU A 213 19.43 -3.47 4.87
C LEU A 213 20.94 -3.56 5.10
N GLU A 214 21.54 -4.61 4.55
CA GLU A 214 22.97 -4.92 4.54
C GLU A 214 23.62 -4.45 3.22
N ASP A 215 24.95 -4.48 3.16
CA ASP A 215 25.69 -4.05 1.96
C ASP A 215 25.30 -4.86 0.72
N GLU A 216 25.12 -6.18 0.87
CA GLU A 216 24.72 -7.09 -0.22
C GLU A 216 23.35 -6.70 -0.80
N ASP A 217 22.43 -6.24 0.05
CA ASP A 217 21.12 -5.77 -0.39
C ASP A 217 21.23 -4.51 -1.24
N ILE A 218 22.07 -3.58 -0.81
CA ILE A 218 22.27 -2.33 -1.54
C ILE A 218 22.90 -2.60 -2.90
N VAL A 219 23.84 -3.53 -3.01
CA VAL A 219 24.42 -3.94 -4.29
C VAL A 219 23.34 -4.52 -5.22
N LEU A 220 22.46 -5.39 -4.72
CA LEU A 220 21.36 -5.96 -5.51
C LEU A 220 20.37 -4.90 -5.98
N LEU A 221 19.96 -3.97 -5.10
CA LEU A 221 19.05 -2.89 -5.49
C LEU A 221 19.73 -1.90 -6.46
N GLN A 222 21.03 -1.65 -6.31
CA GLN A 222 21.79 -0.82 -7.25
C GLN A 222 21.91 -1.46 -8.64
N ALA A 223 21.96 -2.79 -8.72
CA ALA A 223 21.93 -3.49 -10.01
C ALA A 223 20.64 -3.20 -10.79
N ASN A 224 19.51 -2.94 -10.11
CA ASN A 224 18.28 -2.49 -10.76
C ASN A 224 18.42 -1.12 -11.42
N CYS A 225 19.26 -0.21 -10.90
CA CYS A 225 19.53 1.08 -11.55
C CYS A 225 20.10 0.91 -12.95
N SER A 226 20.89 -0.14 -13.19
CA SER A 226 21.43 -0.48 -14.51
C SER A 226 20.37 -0.96 -15.51
N ASN A 227 19.16 -1.28 -15.05
CA ASN A 227 18.04 -1.63 -15.91
C ASN A 227 17.23 -0.42 -16.38
N MET A 228 17.35 0.76 -15.75
CA MET A 228 16.62 1.97 -16.16
C MET A 228 16.91 2.40 -17.60
N PRO A 229 18.17 2.41 -18.08
CA PRO A 229 18.47 2.72 -19.48
C PRO A 229 17.87 1.68 -20.44
N LYS A 230 17.91 0.39 -20.08
CA LYS A 230 17.33 -0.70 -20.88
C LYS A 230 15.82 -0.54 -21.01
N LEU A 231 15.15 -0.22 -19.89
CA LEU A 231 13.72 0.07 -19.85
C LEU A 231 13.36 1.21 -20.79
N LEU A 232 14.02 2.36 -20.64
CA LEU A 232 13.72 3.53 -21.47
C LEU A 232 14.01 3.29 -22.95
N ARG A 233 15.09 2.57 -23.27
CA ARG A 233 15.36 2.15 -24.65
C ARG A 233 14.22 1.27 -25.17
N ASN A 234 13.78 0.28 -24.41
CA ASN A 234 12.66 -0.59 -24.78
C ASN A 234 11.36 0.20 -24.99
N MET A 235 11.10 1.25 -24.20
CA MET A 235 9.94 2.13 -24.36
C MET A 235 9.98 2.97 -25.64
N CYS A 236 11.17 3.21 -26.20
CA CYS A 236 11.35 3.94 -27.45
C CYS A 236 11.25 3.03 -28.70
N LEU A 237 11.26 1.70 -28.53
CA LEU A 237 11.20 0.80 -29.68
C LEU A 237 9.81 0.82 -30.33
N THR A 238 9.79 0.83 -31.67
CA THR A 238 8.59 0.57 -32.46
C THR A 238 8.09 -0.87 -32.26
N GLU A 239 6.89 -1.18 -32.74
CA GLU A 239 6.37 -2.57 -32.68
C GLU A 239 7.30 -3.57 -33.37
N GLN A 240 7.80 -3.23 -34.57
CA GLN A 240 8.70 -4.10 -35.34
C GLN A 240 10.05 -4.33 -34.65
N GLU A 241 10.60 -3.29 -34.01
CA GLU A 241 11.88 -3.40 -33.32
C GLU A 241 11.78 -4.16 -32.00
N ARG A 242 10.62 -4.14 -31.34
CA ARG A 242 10.41 -4.81 -30.04
C ARG A 242 10.62 -6.32 -30.13
N ASP A 243 10.26 -6.95 -31.24
CA ASP A 243 10.41 -8.40 -31.40
C ASP A 243 11.87 -8.85 -31.54
N VAL A 244 12.75 -7.94 -31.96
CA VAL A 244 14.16 -8.25 -32.29
C VAL A 244 15.14 -7.66 -31.29
N GLN A 245 14.86 -6.46 -30.77
CA GLN A 245 15.83 -5.66 -30.02
C GLN A 245 15.49 -5.48 -28.54
N ARG A 246 14.30 -5.91 -28.10
CA ARG A 246 13.88 -5.72 -26.70
C ARG A 246 14.82 -6.48 -25.77
N ALA A 247 15.49 -5.74 -24.89
CA ALA A 247 16.31 -6.33 -23.85
C ALA A 247 15.40 -6.84 -22.71
N PRO A 248 15.64 -8.04 -22.15
CA PRO A 248 14.95 -8.47 -20.95
C PRO A 248 15.32 -7.56 -19.77
N ILE A 249 14.36 -7.36 -18.87
CA ILE A 249 14.53 -6.58 -17.65
C ILE A 249 14.19 -7.48 -16.48
N GLU A 250 15.14 -7.64 -15.58
CA GLU A 250 14.99 -8.43 -14.37
C GLU A 250 15.13 -7.50 -13.17
N TRP A 251 14.09 -7.44 -12.35
CA TRP A 251 14.11 -6.64 -11.12
C TRP A 251 14.47 -7.53 -9.94
N HIS A 252 15.50 -7.13 -9.20
CA HIS A 252 15.84 -7.75 -7.93
C HIS A 252 14.95 -7.20 -6.81
N TRP A 253 14.40 -8.12 -6.04
CA TRP A 253 13.54 -7.84 -4.89
C TRP A 253 14.18 -8.44 -3.65
N ILE A 254 14.09 -7.74 -2.53
CA ILE A 254 14.73 -8.13 -1.29
C ILE A 254 13.67 -8.36 -0.24
N ASN A 255 13.63 -9.56 0.31
CA ASN A 255 12.77 -9.90 1.42
C ASN A 255 13.54 -9.71 2.73
N LYS A 256 13.03 -8.87 3.62
CA LYS A 256 13.62 -8.62 4.93
C LYS A 256 12.67 -9.01 6.04
N ASP A 257 13.25 -9.56 7.10
CA ASP A 257 12.54 -9.79 8.35
C ASP A 257 12.16 -8.44 8.97
N VAL A 258 10.94 -8.40 9.47
CA VAL A 258 10.31 -7.24 10.08
C VAL A 258 10.02 -7.56 11.53
N SER A 259 10.48 -6.68 12.41
CA SER A 259 10.09 -6.69 13.82
C SER A 259 9.04 -5.61 14.06
N ALA A 260 7.93 -5.99 14.68
CA ALA A 260 6.85 -5.08 15.05
C ALA A 260 6.88 -4.79 16.54
N VAL A 261 6.91 -3.51 16.91
CA VAL A 261 6.74 -3.06 18.28
C VAL A 261 5.34 -2.47 18.40
N ALA A 262 4.56 -2.97 19.36
CA ALA A 262 3.24 -2.40 19.66
C ALA A 262 3.40 -0.94 20.08
N ALA A 263 2.54 -0.07 19.56
CA ALA A 263 2.51 1.36 19.90
C ALA A 263 1.94 1.62 21.29
#